data_AF-A0A915DWU8-F1
#
_entry.id   AF-A0A915DWU8-F1
#
_cell.length_a   1.000
_cell.length_b   1.000
_cell.length_c   1.000
_cell.angle_alpha   90.00
_cell.angle_beta   90.00
_cell.angle_gamma   90.00
#
_symmetry.space_group_name_H-M   'P 1'
#
loop_
_entity.id
_entity.type
_entity.pdbx_description
1 polymer ?
#
loop_
_entity_poly.entity_id
_entity_poly.type
_entity_poly.pdbx_seq_one_letter_code
_entity_poly.pdbx_strand_id
1 'polypeptide(L)'
;MAVIQTGATKSLINMCSSQSAKLSEQAIWAVANIAGDSVQLRDHVIEEGLVPTLQKLMLNLNNLSVSFVRTLAWTYSNLVRHKNPQLPYGILKDLAPGIAALLKFKDLAVQQDSGWALSYMTTAQIKTSSWHTADGLIAPALRVLGNFATGSDTLTQVVVDSGVMMKVIPSLLKRTNVSIVKECCWLVSNVVAGTEQQIQHALDADLLPLLFDVLKTGDHRSQFEASWPSLTLHMVEVSSKSSS
;
A
#
# COMPACT_ATOMS: atom_id res chain seq x y z
N MET A 1 24.61 4.93 -12.93
CA MET A 1 25.33 6.07 -13.54
C MET A 1 25.56 5.90 -15.05
N ALA A 2 26.02 4.73 -15.53
CA ALA A 2 26.25 4.52 -16.97
C ALA A 2 25.01 4.73 -17.87
N VAL A 3 23.81 4.33 -17.43
CA VAL A 3 22.56 4.50 -18.20
C VAL A 3 22.13 5.97 -18.33
N ILE A 4 22.39 6.80 -17.32
CA ILE A 4 22.10 8.24 -17.38
C ILE A 4 23.06 8.93 -18.37
N GLN A 5 24.34 8.58 -18.32
CA GLN A 5 25.38 9.24 -19.12
C GLN A 5 25.26 8.98 -20.63
N THR A 6 24.54 7.96 -21.07
CA THR A 6 24.35 7.62 -22.48
C THR A 6 23.10 8.25 -23.12
N GLY A 7 22.24 8.91 -22.34
CA GLY A 7 20.93 9.40 -22.81
C GLY A 7 19.92 8.29 -23.11
N ALA A 8 20.20 7.05 -22.70
CA ALA A 8 19.35 5.90 -22.97
C ALA A 8 17.96 5.99 -22.32
N THR A 9 17.85 6.65 -21.15
CA THR A 9 16.60 6.80 -20.41
C THR A 9 15.49 7.44 -21.25
N LYS A 10 15.78 8.56 -21.90
CA LYS A 10 14.82 9.30 -22.73
C LYS A 10 14.34 8.47 -23.91
N SER A 11 15.27 7.77 -24.56
CA SER A 11 14.96 6.87 -25.67
C SER A 11 14.06 5.72 -25.22
N LEU A 12 14.30 5.14 -24.05
CA LEU A 12 13.44 4.11 -23.46
C LEU A 12 12.04 4.64 -23.19
N ILE A 13 11.90 5.82 -22.57
CA ILE A 13 10.60 6.44 -22.30
C ILE A 13 9.83 6.72 -23.60
N ASN A 14 10.51 7.18 -24.66
CA ASN A 14 9.89 7.35 -25.96
C ASN A 14 9.40 6.02 -26.55
N MET A 15 10.17 4.94 -26.39
CA MET A 15 9.80 3.59 -26.87
C MET A 15 8.61 3.00 -26.12
N CYS A 16 8.30 3.46 -24.91
CA CYS A 16 7.07 3.08 -24.19
C CYS A 16 5.80 3.47 -24.96
N SER A 17 5.86 4.44 -25.88
CA SER A 17 4.73 4.81 -26.76
C SER A 17 4.78 4.15 -28.14
N SER A 18 5.61 3.11 -28.33
CA SER A 18 5.70 2.38 -29.60
C SER A 18 4.39 1.71 -29.97
N GLN A 19 4.09 1.66 -31.28
CA GLN A 19 2.97 0.88 -31.82
C GLN A 19 3.13 -0.63 -31.59
N SER A 20 4.37 -1.10 -31.40
CA SER A 20 4.64 -2.49 -31.03
C SER A 20 4.43 -2.67 -29.52
N ALA A 21 3.34 -3.33 -29.14
CA ALA A 21 3.03 -3.61 -27.73
C ALA A 21 4.17 -4.35 -27.00
N LYS A 22 4.84 -5.29 -27.68
CA LYS A 22 6.01 -6.00 -27.12
C LYS A 22 7.18 -5.07 -26.84
N LEU A 23 7.48 -4.14 -27.77
CA LEU A 23 8.55 -3.18 -27.57
C LEU A 23 8.21 -2.19 -26.47
N SER A 24 6.98 -1.70 -26.45
CA SER A 24 6.46 -0.80 -25.42
C SER A 24 6.53 -1.44 -24.03
N GLU A 25 6.12 -2.71 -23.88
CA GLU A 25 6.21 -3.47 -22.63
C GLU A 25 7.66 -3.64 -22.17
N GLN A 26 8.58 -4.05 -23.06
CA GLN A 26 9.99 -4.20 -22.72
C GLN A 26 10.66 -2.87 -22.37
N ALA A 27 10.28 -1.78 -23.04
CA ALA A 27 10.76 -0.45 -22.71
C ALA A 27 10.30 -0.02 -21.31
N ILE A 28 9.02 -0.21 -20.98
CA ILE A 28 8.49 0.05 -19.64
C ILE A 28 9.20 -0.81 -18.59
N TRP A 29 9.41 -2.10 -18.87
CA TRP A 29 10.13 -3.00 -17.96
C TRP A 29 11.57 -2.52 -17.68
N ALA A 30 12.29 -2.08 -18.72
CA ALA A 30 13.62 -1.51 -18.57
C ALA A 30 13.60 -0.21 -17.74
N VAL A 31 12.65 0.69 -18.00
CA VAL A 31 12.48 1.93 -17.23
C VAL A 31 12.13 1.64 -15.77
N ALA A 32 11.31 0.62 -15.51
CA ALA A 32 10.94 0.21 -14.15
C ALA A 32 12.15 -0.26 -13.33
N ASN A 33 13.07 -1.01 -13.95
CA ASN A 33 14.34 -1.39 -13.31
C ASN A 33 15.18 -0.16 -12.96
N ILE A 34 15.27 0.82 -13.87
CA ILE A 34 15.99 2.07 -13.62
C ILE A 34 15.36 2.83 -12.44
N ALA A 35 14.03 2.97 -12.42
CA ALA A 35 13.32 3.65 -11.35
C ALA A 35 13.47 2.95 -9.99
N GLY A 36 13.52 1.62 -9.99
CA GLY A 36 13.62 0.80 -8.79
C GLY A 36 14.99 0.80 -8.11
N ASP A 37 16.06 1.16 -8.83
CA ASP A 37 17.44 1.06 -8.35
C ASP A 37 17.79 2.12 -7.29
N SER A 38 17.53 3.40 -7.57
CA SER A 38 17.84 4.48 -6.65
C SER A 38 16.89 5.67 -6.77
N VAL A 39 16.88 6.53 -5.75
CA VAL A 39 16.11 7.78 -5.77
C VAL A 39 16.54 8.69 -6.91
N GLN A 40 17.84 8.82 -7.16
CA GLN A 40 18.35 9.66 -8.23
C GLN A 40 17.89 9.17 -9.61
N LEU A 41 17.84 7.85 -9.81
CA LEU A 41 17.38 7.26 -11.07
C LEU A 41 15.85 7.34 -11.21
N ARG A 42 15.11 7.15 -10.12
CA ARG A 42 13.66 7.40 -10.06
C ARG A 42 13.34 8.84 -10.48
N ASP A 43 14.01 9.82 -9.87
CA ASP A 43 13.74 11.24 -10.15
C ASP A 43 14.12 11.56 -11.60
N HIS A 44 15.23 11.01 -12.09
CA HIS A 44 15.64 11.17 -13.49
C HIS A 44 14.61 10.62 -14.49
N VAL A 45 14.05 9.42 -14.28
CA VAL A 45 13.01 8.90 -15.21
C VAL A 45 11.72 9.74 -15.17
N ILE A 46 11.40 10.35 -14.02
CA ILE A 46 10.26 11.25 -13.88
C ILE A 46 10.51 12.55 -14.67
N GLU A 47 11.69 13.15 -14.52
CA GLU A 47 12.13 14.35 -15.24
C GLU A 47 12.13 14.13 -16.77
N GLU A 48 12.50 12.93 -17.23
CA GLU A 48 12.47 12.56 -18.65
C GLU A 48 11.05 12.26 -19.18
N GLY A 49 10.00 12.42 -18.37
CA GLY A 49 8.62 12.37 -18.83
C GLY A 49 7.92 11.02 -18.71
N LEU A 50 8.35 10.16 -17.78
CA LEU A 50 7.68 8.88 -17.55
C LEU A 50 6.24 9.04 -17.05
N VAL A 51 5.94 9.99 -16.16
CA VAL A 51 4.61 10.13 -15.55
C VAL A 51 3.52 10.41 -16.60
N PRO A 52 3.68 11.39 -17.52
CA PRO A 52 2.74 11.56 -18.64
C PRO A 52 2.63 10.33 -19.55
N THR A 53 3.72 9.59 -19.72
CA THR A 53 3.75 8.37 -20.54
C THR A 53 2.91 7.26 -19.91
N LEU A 54 3.02 7.07 -18.60
CA LEU A 54 2.17 6.13 -17.84
C LEU A 54 0.70 6.52 -17.93
N GLN A 55 0.38 7.81 -17.77
CA GLN A 55 -0.99 8.30 -17.89
C GLN A 55 -1.60 7.95 -19.27
N LYS A 56 -0.85 8.09 -20.37
CA LYS A 56 -1.30 7.68 -21.71
C LYS A 56 -1.51 6.17 -21.83
N LEU A 57 -0.64 5.35 -21.24
CA LEU A 57 -0.79 3.89 -21.25
C LEU A 57 -2.02 3.45 -20.44
N MET A 58 -2.27 4.09 -19.30
CA MET A 58 -3.43 3.82 -18.45
C MET A 58 -4.77 4.15 -19.13
N LEU A 59 -4.82 5.10 -20.08
CA LEU A 59 -6.02 5.34 -20.90
C LEU A 59 -6.41 4.12 -21.77
N ASN A 60 -5.44 3.27 -22.12
CA ASN A 60 -5.63 2.09 -22.94
C ASN A 60 -5.59 0.78 -22.13
N LEU A 61 -5.68 0.86 -20.79
CA LEU A 61 -5.47 -0.27 -19.88
C LEU A 61 -6.23 -1.55 -20.28
N ASN A 62 -7.50 -1.43 -20.66
CA ASN A 62 -8.36 -2.56 -21.01
C ASN A 62 -7.97 -3.27 -22.33
N ASN A 63 -7.16 -2.62 -23.15
CA ASN A 63 -6.69 -3.15 -24.43
C ASN A 63 -5.28 -3.75 -24.34
N LEU A 64 -4.62 -3.63 -23.17
CA LEU A 64 -3.29 -4.19 -22.95
C LEU A 64 -3.39 -5.68 -22.58
N SER A 65 -2.33 -6.43 -22.87
CA SER A 65 -2.20 -7.81 -22.40
C SER A 65 -2.05 -7.82 -20.86
N VAL A 66 -2.48 -8.90 -20.21
CA VAL A 66 -2.31 -9.06 -18.75
C VAL A 66 -0.83 -8.95 -18.33
N SER A 67 0.10 -9.51 -19.13
CA SER A 67 1.55 -9.38 -18.91
C SER A 67 2.00 -7.92 -18.86
N PHE A 68 1.51 -7.11 -19.79
CA PHE A 68 1.86 -5.71 -19.83
C PHE A 68 1.23 -4.95 -18.64
N VAL A 69 -0.01 -5.26 -18.27
CA VAL A 69 -0.63 -4.67 -17.08
C VAL A 69 0.14 -5.01 -15.79
N ARG A 70 0.65 -6.24 -15.65
CA ARG A 70 1.54 -6.62 -14.53
C ARG A 70 2.81 -5.76 -14.52
N THR A 71 3.43 -5.59 -15.69
CA THR A 71 4.61 -4.73 -15.83
C THR A 71 4.31 -3.27 -15.45
N LEU A 72 3.13 -2.75 -15.81
CA LEU A 72 2.69 -1.42 -15.39
C LEU A 72 2.55 -1.32 -13.87
N ALA A 73 1.85 -2.27 -13.23
CA ALA A 73 1.69 -2.27 -11.78
C ALA A 73 3.04 -2.29 -11.04
N TRP A 74 3.96 -3.13 -11.49
CA TRP A 74 5.32 -3.17 -10.97
C TRP A 74 6.09 -1.86 -11.20
N THR A 75 5.88 -1.19 -12.33
CA THR A 75 6.48 0.13 -12.61
C THR A 75 5.96 1.19 -11.63
N TYR A 76 4.65 1.21 -11.39
CA TYR A 76 4.04 2.11 -10.40
C TYR A 76 4.62 1.86 -9.00
N SER A 77 4.78 0.59 -8.58
CA SER A 77 5.33 0.25 -7.27
C SER A 77 6.78 0.72 -7.12
N ASN A 78 7.64 0.51 -8.13
CA ASN A 78 9.02 0.98 -8.12
C ASN A 78 9.14 2.51 -8.06
N LEU A 79 8.27 3.25 -8.74
CA LEU A 79 8.28 4.71 -8.70
C LEU A 79 8.04 5.25 -7.29
N VAL A 80 7.12 4.67 -6.54
CA VAL A 80 6.75 5.19 -5.21
C VAL A 80 7.49 4.50 -4.07
N ARG A 81 8.30 3.48 -4.34
CA ARG A 81 9.02 2.65 -3.35
C ARG A 81 9.97 3.44 -2.44
N HIS A 82 10.71 4.40 -2.98
CA HIS A 82 11.79 5.06 -2.25
C HIS A 82 11.27 6.15 -1.31
N LYS A 83 11.64 6.06 -0.01
CA LYS A 83 11.08 6.90 1.06
C LYS A 83 11.90 8.17 1.38
N ASN A 84 13.14 8.30 0.91
CA ASN A 84 14.03 9.41 1.28
C ASN A 84 14.96 9.84 0.13
N PRO A 85 14.76 11.01 -0.50
CA PRO A 85 13.57 11.85 -0.41
C PRO A 85 12.33 11.19 -1.04
N GLN A 86 11.16 11.51 -0.49
CA GLN A 86 9.87 11.11 -1.05
C GLN A 86 9.55 11.87 -2.33
N LEU A 87 8.63 11.32 -3.13
CA LEU A 87 8.08 12.01 -4.28
C LEU A 87 7.26 13.24 -3.87
N PRO A 88 7.33 14.36 -4.62
CA PRO A 88 6.48 15.51 -4.39
C PRO A 88 4.98 15.16 -4.48
N TYR A 89 4.16 15.85 -3.70
CA TYR A 89 2.71 15.63 -3.65
C TYR A 89 2.04 15.70 -5.04
N GLY A 90 2.47 16.63 -5.91
CA GLY A 90 1.93 16.76 -7.27
C GLY A 90 2.09 15.46 -8.07
N ILE A 91 3.28 14.85 -8.01
CA ILE A 91 3.55 13.58 -8.71
C ILE A 91 2.73 12.43 -8.10
N LEU A 92 2.63 12.36 -6.77
CA LEU A 92 1.80 11.36 -6.10
C LEU A 92 0.33 11.47 -6.49
N LYS A 93 -0.19 12.71 -6.57
CA LYS A 93 -1.56 12.99 -7.03
C LYS A 93 -1.78 12.52 -8.48
N ASP A 94 -0.79 12.71 -9.35
CA ASP A 94 -0.85 12.31 -10.76
C ASP A 94 -0.79 10.79 -10.96
N LEU A 95 -0.14 10.07 -10.05
CA LEU A 95 -0.02 8.60 -10.07
C LEU A 95 -1.24 7.88 -9.44
N ALA A 96 -1.91 8.51 -8.46
CA ALA A 96 -2.98 7.89 -7.69
C ALA A 96 -4.13 7.28 -8.52
N PRO A 97 -4.65 7.93 -9.59
CA PRO A 97 -5.71 7.34 -10.39
C PRO A 97 -5.27 6.05 -11.09
N GLY A 98 -4.01 5.97 -11.51
CA GLY A 98 -3.44 4.79 -12.15
C GLY A 98 -3.41 3.59 -11.20
N ILE A 99 -2.91 3.79 -9.98
CA ILE A 99 -2.88 2.75 -8.93
C ILE A 99 -4.29 2.30 -8.56
N ALA A 100 -5.25 3.22 -8.45
CA ALA A 100 -6.65 2.89 -8.18
C ALA A 100 -7.30 2.06 -9.30
N ALA A 101 -6.95 2.31 -10.56
CA ALA A 101 -7.42 1.52 -11.69
C ALA A 101 -6.79 0.11 -11.69
N LEU A 102 -5.50 0.00 -11.42
CA LEU A 102 -4.79 -1.28 -11.37
C LEU A 102 -5.25 -2.18 -10.22
N LEU A 103 -5.59 -1.62 -9.05
CA LEU A 103 -6.20 -2.38 -7.94
C LEU A 103 -7.53 -3.04 -8.30
N LYS A 104 -8.29 -2.46 -9.25
CA LYS A 104 -9.56 -3.01 -9.73
C LYS A 104 -9.39 -4.01 -10.86
N PHE A 105 -8.18 -4.16 -11.39
CA PHE A 105 -7.89 -5.07 -12.48
C PHE A 105 -7.96 -6.52 -11.99
N LYS A 106 -8.61 -7.41 -12.74
CA LYS A 106 -8.87 -8.81 -12.35
C LYS A 106 -7.65 -9.70 -12.59
N ASP A 107 -6.54 -9.38 -11.93
CA ASP A 107 -5.33 -10.21 -11.90
C ASP A 107 -4.61 -10.05 -10.56
N LEU A 108 -4.29 -11.17 -9.91
CA LEU A 108 -3.75 -11.13 -8.55
C LEU A 108 -2.37 -10.45 -8.48
N ALA A 109 -1.50 -10.68 -9.45
CA ALA A 109 -0.17 -10.07 -9.46
C ALA A 109 -0.25 -8.55 -9.67
N VAL A 110 -1.13 -8.10 -10.56
CA VAL A 110 -1.43 -6.66 -10.74
C VAL A 110 -1.91 -6.04 -9.43
N GLN A 111 -2.85 -6.68 -8.75
CA GLN A 111 -3.39 -6.20 -7.47
C GLN A 111 -2.31 -6.18 -6.38
N GLN A 112 -1.41 -7.16 -6.35
CA GLN A 112 -0.30 -7.23 -5.40
C GLN A 112 0.68 -6.06 -5.57
N ASP A 113 1.15 -5.79 -6.79
CA ASP A 113 2.09 -4.70 -7.04
C ASP A 113 1.44 -3.31 -6.87
N SER A 114 0.20 -3.16 -7.32
CA SER A 114 -0.59 -1.94 -7.06
C SER A 114 -0.84 -1.75 -5.58
N GLY A 115 -0.95 -2.88 -4.89
CA GLY A 115 -0.87 -3.04 -3.46
C GLY A 115 0.33 -2.26 -2.92
N TRP A 116 1.51 -2.84 -3.10
CA TRP A 116 2.78 -2.23 -2.69
C TRP A 116 2.89 -0.75 -3.03
N ALA A 117 2.53 -0.36 -4.26
CA ALA A 117 2.53 1.04 -4.68
C ALA A 117 1.72 1.95 -3.74
N LEU A 118 0.46 1.61 -3.48
CA LEU A 118 -0.38 2.42 -2.61
C LEU A 118 0.11 2.42 -1.15
N SER A 119 0.66 1.30 -0.65
CA SER A 119 1.28 1.24 0.68
C SER A 119 2.46 2.22 0.78
N TYR A 120 3.32 2.27 -0.23
CA TYR A 120 4.41 3.24 -0.24
C TYR A 120 3.90 4.68 -0.34
N MET A 121 2.86 4.94 -1.12
CA MET A 121 2.25 6.28 -1.21
C MET A 121 1.64 6.75 0.12
N THR A 122 0.91 5.87 0.81
CA THR A 122 0.25 6.20 2.08
C THR A 122 1.27 6.29 3.21
N THR A 123 2.21 5.36 3.32
CA THR A 123 3.28 5.44 4.34
C THR A 123 4.25 6.60 4.11
N ALA A 124 4.41 7.07 2.87
CA ALA A 124 5.20 8.26 2.56
C ALA A 124 4.51 9.54 3.04
N GLN A 125 3.25 9.78 2.64
CA GLN A 125 2.53 10.99 3.07
C GLN A 125 2.20 10.98 4.56
N ILE A 126 2.04 9.77 5.11
CA ILE A 126 1.82 9.58 6.53
C ILE A 126 3.16 9.32 7.20
N LYS A 127 3.99 10.38 7.29
CA LYS A 127 4.96 10.47 8.38
C LYS A 127 4.21 10.07 9.66
N THR A 128 4.83 9.31 10.53
CA THR A 128 4.22 8.98 11.84
C THR A 128 3.75 10.22 12.60
N SER A 129 4.33 11.40 12.28
CA SER A 129 3.89 12.72 12.75
C SER A 129 2.60 13.28 12.12
N SER A 130 2.18 12.85 10.93
CA SER A 130 0.97 13.34 10.24
C SER A 130 -0.30 12.55 10.54
N TRP A 131 -0.23 11.40 11.24
CA TRP A 131 -1.41 10.83 11.91
C TRP A 131 -1.97 11.79 12.97
N HIS A 132 -1.24 12.83 13.38
CA HIS A 132 -1.70 13.88 14.29
C HIS A 132 -2.41 15.05 13.60
N THR A 133 -2.56 15.05 12.27
CA THR A 133 -3.19 16.16 11.52
C THR A 133 -4.32 15.70 10.61
N ALA A 134 -5.45 16.41 10.71
CA ALA A 134 -6.70 16.27 9.94
C ALA A 134 -7.30 14.87 9.89
N ASP A 135 -8.21 14.58 10.84
CA ASP A 135 -9.03 13.37 10.91
C ASP A 135 -9.69 12.95 9.59
N GLY A 136 -9.96 13.92 8.69
CA GLY A 136 -10.58 13.67 7.38
C GLY A 136 -9.76 12.79 6.43
N LEU A 137 -8.44 12.67 6.62
CA LEU A 137 -7.58 11.83 5.77
C LEU A 137 -7.23 10.48 6.41
N ILE A 138 -7.43 10.35 7.72
CA ILE A 138 -7.04 9.16 8.49
C ILE A 138 -7.95 7.97 8.14
N ALA A 139 -9.27 8.14 8.17
CA ALA A 139 -10.20 7.05 7.88
C ALA A 139 -10.08 6.54 6.42
N PRO A 140 -9.95 7.40 5.38
CA PRO A 140 -9.65 6.94 4.02
C PRO A 140 -8.33 6.17 3.89
N ALA A 141 -7.29 6.59 4.60
CA ALA A 141 -6.00 5.88 4.59
C ALA A 141 -6.10 4.50 5.27
N LEU A 142 -6.77 4.42 6.43
CA LEU A 142 -7.03 3.13 7.10
C LEU A 142 -7.88 2.21 6.23
N ARG A 143 -8.88 2.75 5.52
CA ARG A 143 -9.70 1.97 4.58
C ARG A 143 -8.86 1.32 3.49
N VAL A 144 -7.91 2.07 2.94
CA VAL A 144 -6.98 1.56 1.94
C VAL A 144 -6.16 0.40 2.49
N LEU A 145 -5.60 0.56 3.70
CA LEU A 145 -4.82 -0.50 4.34
C LEU A 145 -5.69 -1.72 4.69
N GLY A 146 -6.92 -1.51 5.17
CA GLY A 146 -7.81 -2.63 5.48
C GLY A 146 -8.24 -3.39 4.23
N ASN A 147 -8.42 -2.72 3.08
CA ASN A 147 -8.68 -3.38 1.80
C ASN A 147 -7.52 -4.29 1.35
N PHE A 148 -6.28 -4.00 1.76
CA PHE A 148 -5.13 -4.84 1.45
C PHE A 148 -5.09 -6.09 2.31
N ALA A 149 -5.46 -5.94 3.58
CA ALA A 149 -5.56 -7.05 4.50
C ALA A 149 -6.73 -7.99 4.17
N THR A 150 -7.59 -7.66 3.20
CA THR A 150 -8.71 -8.51 2.80
C THR A 150 -8.27 -9.63 1.86
N GLY A 151 -8.21 -10.86 2.37
CA GLY A 151 -8.24 -12.10 1.55
C GLY A 151 -6.94 -12.48 0.84
N SER A 152 -5.81 -11.84 1.15
CA SER A 152 -4.49 -12.25 0.67
C SER A 152 -3.44 -12.08 1.76
N ASP A 153 -2.85 -13.18 2.21
CA ASP A 153 -1.82 -13.16 3.25
C ASP A 153 -0.59 -12.35 2.81
N THR A 154 -0.23 -12.40 1.52
CA THR A 154 0.87 -11.60 0.96
C THR A 154 0.59 -10.11 1.07
N LEU A 155 -0.62 -9.67 0.72
CA LEU A 155 -1.01 -8.26 0.84
C LEU A 155 -1.18 -7.83 2.30
N THR A 156 -1.66 -8.72 3.15
CA THR A 156 -1.72 -8.51 4.60
C THR A 156 -0.33 -8.30 5.19
N GLN A 157 0.67 -9.05 4.72
CA GLN A 157 2.05 -8.89 5.17
C GLN A 157 2.62 -7.52 4.82
N VAL A 158 2.26 -6.94 3.67
CA VAL A 158 2.62 -5.55 3.32
C VAL A 158 2.15 -4.54 4.37
N VAL A 159 0.94 -4.75 4.89
CA VAL A 159 0.35 -3.87 5.91
C VAL A 159 1.09 -4.06 7.22
N VAL A 160 1.40 -5.30 7.60
CA VAL A 160 2.20 -5.61 8.81
C VAL A 160 3.58 -4.97 8.74
N ASP A 161 4.32 -5.20 7.65
CA ASP A 161 5.70 -4.71 7.43
C ASP A 161 5.79 -3.18 7.35
N SER A 162 4.68 -2.49 7.08
CA SER A 162 4.61 -1.02 7.14
C SER A 162 4.83 -0.47 8.56
N GLY A 163 4.67 -1.32 9.58
CA GLY A 163 4.74 -0.94 10.99
C GLY A 163 3.49 -0.23 11.50
N VAL A 164 2.40 -0.16 10.72
CA VAL A 164 1.14 0.49 11.12
C VAL A 164 0.56 -0.12 12.38
N MET A 165 0.66 -1.45 12.53
CA MET A 165 0.11 -2.19 13.68
C MET A 165 0.77 -1.75 14.99
N MET A 166 2.10 -1.65 15.03
CA MET A 166 2.83 -1.26 16.25
C MET A 166 2.86 0.26 16.48
N LYS A 167 3.00 1.06 15.41
CA LYS A 167 3.33 2.50 15.54
C LYS A 167 2.12 3.42 15.48
N VAL A 168 1.01 2.97 14.91
CA VAL A 168 -0.10 3.84 14.52
C VAL A 168 -1.39 3.44 15.22
N ILE A 169 -1.83 2.20 15.02
CA ILE A 169 -3.13 1.71 15.50
C ILE A 169 -3.32 1.95 17.01
N PRO A 170 -2.33 1.74 17.90
CA PRO A 170 -2.50 1.99 19.33
C PRO A 170 -2.91 3.42 19.67
N SER A 171 -2.40 4.40 18.91
CA SER A 171 -2.71 5.81 19.11
C SER A 171 -4.06 6.22 18.53
N LEU A 172 -4.51 5.54 17.48
CA LEU A 172 -5.77 5.84 16.79
C LEU A 172 -6.97 5.21 17.49
N LEU A 173 -6.82 4.02 18.08
CA LEU A 173 -7.87 3.37 18.88
C LEU A 173 -8.27 4.20 20.11
N LYS A 174 -7.39 5.07 20.61
CA LYS A 174 -7.64 5.97 21.74
C LYS A 174 -8.36 7.27 21.37
N ARG A 175 -8.70 7.49 20.09
CA ARG A 175 -9.37 8.71 19.63
C ARG A 175 -10.89 8.67 19.85
N THR A 176 -11.51 9.84 19.87
CA THR A 176 -12.96 10.00 19.97
C THR A 176 -13.67 9.92 18.62
N ASN A 177 -12.94 10.01 17.50
CA ASN A 177 -13.52 9.96 16.17
C ASN A 177 -13.93 8.52 15.81
N VAL A 178 -15.23 8.26 15.88
CA VAL A 178 -15.85 6.95 15.59
C VAL A 178 -15.44 6.37 14.25
N SER A 179 -15.36 7.19 13.19
CA SER A 179 -14.98 6.72 11.86
C SER A 179 -13.58 6.12 11.87
N ILE A 180 -12.64 6.79 12.54
CA ILE A 180 -11.25 6.34 12.65
C ILE A 180 -11.16 5.05 13.48
N VAL A 181 -11.76 5.03 14.68
CA VAL A 181 -11.70 3.86 15.58
C VAL A 181 -12.29 2.63 14.89
N LYS A 182 -13.42 2.79 14.20
CA LYS A 182 -14.06 1.72 13.43
C LYS A 182 -13.15 1.20 12.31
N GLU A 183 -12.51 2.08 11.53
CA GLU A 183 -11.56 1.63 10.49
C GLU A 183 -10.31 0.95 11.07
N CYS A 184 -9.86 1.36 12.27
CA CYS A 184 -8.78 0.65 12.96
C CYS A 184 -9.21 -0.77 13.33
N CYS A 185 -10.37 -0.93 13.98
CA CYS A 185 -10.88 -2.24 14.38
C CYS A 185 -11.07 -3.16 13.17
N TRP A 186 -11.63 -2.61 12.09
CA TRP A 186 -11.82 -3.33 10.83
C TRP A 186 -10.50 -3.75 10.16
N LEU A 187 -9.48 -2.89 10.17
CA LEU A 187 -8.16 -3.28 9.66
C LEU A 187 -7.55 -4.39 10.53
N VAL A 188 -7.61 -4.27 11.86
CA VAL A 188 -7.05 -5.28 12.76
C VAL A 188 -7.74 -6.62 12.56
N SER A 189 -9.06 -6.64 12.38
CA SER A 189 -9.82 -7.88 12.13
C SER A 189 -9.37 -8.61 10.88
N ASN A 190 -9.09 -7.86 9.80
CA ASN A 190 -8.55 -8.44 8.57
C ASN A 190 -7.13 -8.98 8.76
N VAL A 191 -6.26 -8.29 9.51
CA VAL A 191 -4.88 -8.76 9.76
C VAL A 191 -4.86 -10.05 10.57
N VAL A 192 -5.68 -10.14 11.63
CA VAL A 192 -5.70 -11.33 12.51
C VAL A 192 -6.51 -12.49 11.92
N ALA A 193 -7.17 -12.30 10.79
CA ALA A 193 -7.76 -13.38 10.00
C ALA A 193 -6.73 -14.10 9.10
N GLY A 194 -5.50 -13.58 9.01
CA GLY A 194 -4.41 -14.14 8.22
C GLY A 194 -3.59 -15.22 8.95
N THR A 195 -2.29 -15.26 8.67
CA THR A 195 -1.38 -16.31 9.16
C THR A 195 -1.04 -16.16 10.66
N GLU A 196 -0.53 -17.24 11.29
CA GLU A 196 -0.07 -17.22 12.68
C GLU A 196 0.96 -16.11 12.95
N GLN A 197 1.87 -15.84 12.00
CA GLN A 197 2.85 -14.76 12.12
C GLN A 197 2.20 -13.37 12.16
N GLN A 198 1.12 -13.18 11.39
CA GLN A 198 0.38 -11.92 11.33
C GLN A 198 -0.43 -11.69 12.61
N ILE A 199 -1.02 -12.76 13.15
CA ILE A 199 -1.69 -12.74 14.46
C ILE A 199 -0.68 -12.40 15.56
N GLN A 200 0.49 -13.06 15.57
CA GLN A 200 1.53 -12.80 16.56
C GLN A 200 1.99 -11.34 16.51
N HIS A 201 2.13 -10.77 15.31
CA HIS A 201 2.53 -9.36 15.17
C HIS A 201 1.49 -8.38 15.76
N ALA A 202 0.20 -8.73 15.71
CA ALA A 202 -0.87 -7.95 16.35
C ALA A 202 -0.87 -8.10 17.88
N LEU A 203 -0.47 -9.27 18.41
CA LEU A 203 -0.24 -9.48 19.84
C LEU A 203 0.97 -8.66 20.34
N ASP A 204 2.07 -8.69 19.60
CA ASP A 204 3.31 -7.95 19.93
C ASP A 204 3.11 -6.42 19.91
N ALA A 205 2.07 -5.96 19.21
CA ALA A 205 1.66 -4.56 19.17
C ALA A 205 0.77 -4.13 20.37
N ASP A 206 0.51 -5.03 21.31
CA ASP A 206 -0.31 -4.80 22.52
C ASP A 206 -1.70 -4.24 22.20
N LEU A 207 -2.33 -4.79 21.16
CA LEU A 207 -3.65 -4.30 20.69
C LEU A 207 -4.82 -4.85 21.49
N LEU A 208 -4.66 -6.00 22.14
CA LEU A 208 -5.76 -6.69 22.83
C LEU A 208 -6.39 -5.84 23.96
N PRO A 209 -5.62 -5.19 24.86
CA PRO A 209 -6.21 -4.31 25.88
C PRO A 209 -6.98 -3.13 25.27
N LEU A 210 -6.47 -2.55 24.19
CA LEU A 210 -7.10 -1.40 23.52
C LEU A 210 -8.40 -1.78 22.84
N LEU A 211 -8.47 -2.96 22.22
CA LEU A 211 -9.70 -3.47 21.62
C LEU A 211 -10.76 -3.78 22.69
N PHE A 212 -10.34 -4.29 23.86
CA PHE A 212 -11.25 -4.47 25.00
C PHE A 212 -11.78 -3.14 25.55
N ASP A 213 -10.97 -2.08 25.55
CA ASP A 213 -11.46 -0.75 25.91
C ASP A 213 -12.49 -0.24 24.91
N VAL A 214 -12.25 -0.40 23.60
CA VAL A 214 -13.25 -0.07 22.56
C VAL A 214 -14.54 -0.88 22.74
N LEU A 215 -14.45 -2.17 23.08
CA LEU A 215 -15.62 -2.99 23.38
C LEU A 215 -16.44 -2.47 24.57
N LYS A 216 -15.77 -1.95 25.61
CA LYS A 216 -16.45 -1.44 26.81
C LYS A 216 -17.07 -0.06 26.60
N THR A 217 -16.37 0.84 25.91
CA THR A 217 -16.72 2.27 25.90
C THR A 217 -17.02 2.85 24.53
N GLY A 218 -16.79 2.11 23.45
CA GLY A 218 -17.04 2.56 22.07
C GLY A 218 -18.52 2.62 21.71
N ASP A 219 -18.84 3.25 20.57
CA ASP A 219 -20.18 3.19 20.01
C ASP A 219 -20.50 1.79 19.46
N HIS A 220 -21.78 1.49 19.25
CA HIS A 220 -22.24 0.17 18.83
C HIS A 220 -21.55 -0.36 17.55
N ARG A 221 -21.17 0.51 16.60
CA ARG A 221 -20.47 0.06 15.39
C ARG A 221 -19.00 -0.26 15.68
N SER A 222 -18.32 0.56 16.46
CA SER A 222 -16.94 0.30 16.88
C SER A 222 -16.86 -0.96 17.76
N GLN A 223 -17.81 -1.16 18.67
CA GLN A 223 -17.91 -2.38 19.49
C GLN A 223 -18.09 -3.62 18.61
N PHE A 224 -18.99 -3.55 17.62
CA PHE A 224 -19.20 -4.66 16.70
C PHE A 224 -17.91 -5.02 15.94
N GLU A 225 -17.20 -4.04 15.38
CA GLU A 225 -15.95 -4.26 14.65
C GLU A 225 -14.80 -4.73 15.57
N ALA A 226 -14.75 -4.26 16.82
CA ALA A 226 -13.74 -4.67 17.79
C ALA A 226 -13.94 -6.11 18.31
N SER A 227 -15.15 -6.65 18.25
CA SER A 227 -15.48 -7.97 18.80
C SER A 227 -14.69 -9.10 18.15
N TRP A 228 -14.61 -9.09 16.82
CA TRP A 228 -13.91 -10.09 16.02
C TRP A 228 -12.41 -10.18 16.33
N PRO A 229 -11.62 -9.09 16.19
CA PRO A 229 -10.20 -9.17 16.46
C PRO A 229 -9.90 -9.44 17.93
N SER A 230 -10.72 -8.93 18.84
CA SER A 230 -10.57 -9.21 20.28
C SER A 230 -10.69 -10.70 20.59
N LEU A 231 -11.71 -11.35 20.01
CA LEU A 231 -11.95 -12.77 20.20
C LEU A 231 -10.77 -13.60 19.66
N THR A 232 -10.35 -13.33 18.42
CA THR A 232 -9.23 -14.04 17.79
C THR A 232 -7.95 -13.93 18.61
N LEU A 233 -7.56 -12.71 18.97
CA LEU A 233 -6.33 -12.47 19.73
C LEU A 233 -6.39 -13.12 21.12
N HIS A 234 -7.52 -13.01 21.81
CA HIS A 234 -7.68 -13.60 23.14
C HIS A 234 -7.58 -15.13 23.11
N MET A 235 -8.20 -15.81 22.13
CA MET A 235 -8.13 -17.26 22.00
C MET A 235 -6.69 -17.75 21.78
N VAL A 236 -5.92 -17.04 20.96
CA VAL A 236 -4.51 -17.38 20.68
C VAL A 236 -3.64 -17.12 21.90
N GLU A 237 -3.83 -16.00 22.60
CA GLU A 237 -3.09 -15.68 23.81
C GLU A 237 -3.29 -16.75 24.91
N VAL A 238 -4.54 -17.18 25.13
CA VAL A 238 -4.84 -18.23 26.13
C VAL A 238 -4.23 -19.58 25.72
N SER A 239 -4.30 -19.94 24.44
CA SER A 239 -3.74 -21.21 23.93
C SER A 239 -2.22 -21.28 24.03
N SER A 240 -1.53 -20.14 23.89
CA SER A 240 -0.08 -20.05 24.08
C SER A 240 0.34 -20.26 25.54
N LYS A 241 -0.44 -19.73 26.49
CA LYS A 241 -0.22 -19.86 27.93
C LYS A 241 -0.52 -21.26 28.47
N SER A 242 -1.40 -22.03 27.81
CA SER A 242 -1.67 -23.43 28.19
C SER A 242 -0.64 -24.43 27.65
N SER A 243 0.23 -24.00 26.74
CA SER A 243 1.23 -24.83 26.07
C SER A 243 2.66 -24.60 26.59
N SER A 244 2.83 -23.72 27.58
CA SER A 244 4.10 -23.36 28.24
C SER A 244 4.11 -23.81 29.70
#